data_AF-A0A1M4ZF27-F1
#
_entry.id   AF-A0A1M4ZF27-F1
#
_cell.length_a   1.000
_cell.length_b   1.000
_cell.length_c   1.000
_cell.angle_alpha   90.00
_cell.angle_beta   90.00
_cell.angle_gamma   90.00
#
_symmetry.space_group_name_H-M   'P 1'
#
loop_
_entity.id
_entity.type
_entity.pdbx_description
1 polymer ?
#
loop_
_entity_poly.entity_id
_entity_poly.type
_entity_poly.pdbx_seq_one_letter_code
_entity_poly.pdbx_strand_id
1 'polypeptide(L)'
;MKIFGYRNKMKLIFTSLFFLFMSIHVFGQADDGLLSRLQGLYNQKIEFYNVDGFEISSQKFDVEFSKKNIVKNFKKSGIREADLNKTDSLLKFDNLYVGRSEEKVKGIVFNHHYYFIESPDKKLVGISFSTMNKDDKAFERSFVTLIKNNAIPNSVFNSMNPDSLNFAGRKIALGEGCRYMGVNNVQCPSNGQMSWSIHKTLEDASQTVNDQWKLIREQKGGKSLSDTTVNVVFEGREAIAKKMVYGLKGINSLLIKMDGAKTLTVYAVASPVKNGFISCIMSFWDSDNVNRNGLPRLLEKVMTLK
;
A
#
# COMPACT_ATOMS: atom_id res chain seq x y z
N MET A 1 44.73 -52.76 -42.99
CA MET A 1 44.93 -51.33 -43.32
C MET A 1 43.56 -50.66 -43.40
N LYS A 2 43.45 -49.44 -42.84
CA LYS A 2 42.27 -48.54 -42.71
C LYS A 2 41.33 -48.78 -41.52
N ILE A 3 41.72 -48.12 -40.42
CA ILE A 3 40.90 -47.67 -39.29
C ILE A 3 40.16 -46.40 -39.76
N PHE A 4 38.83 -46.45 -39.92
CA PHE A 4 37.99 -45.25 -39.99
C PHE A 4 36.59 -45.63 -39.50
N GLY A 5 36.16 -45.09 -38.35
CA GLY A 5 34.80 -45.35 -37.88
C GLY A 5 34.46 -44.93 -36.45
N TYR A 6 35.38 -44.35 -35.67
CA TYR A 6 35.10 -44.07 -34.25
C TYR A 6 35.33 -42.63 -33.78
N ARG A 7 35.49 -41.68 -34.71
CA ARG A 7 35.85 -40.29 -34.36
C ARG A 7 34.70 -39.28 -34.35
N ASN A 8 33.51 -39.63 -34.87
CA ASN A 8 32.37 -38.70 -34.97
C ASN A 8 31.27 -38.88 -33.92
N LYS A 9 31.17 -40.03 -33.22
CA LYS A 9 30.14 -40.21 -32.18
C LYS A 9 30.53 -39.62 -30.82
N MET A 10 31.82 -39.50 -30.52
CA MET A 10 32.30 -38.95 -29.24
C MET A 10 32.18 -37.43 -29.14
N LYS A 11 32.23 -36.69 -30.26
CA LYS A 11 31.99 -35.24 -30.27
C LYS A 11 30.52 -34.90 -30.06
N LEU A 12 29.59 -35.69 -30.60
CA LEU A 12 28.15 -35.43 -30.43
C LEU A 12 27.67 -35.66 -28.98
N ILE A 13 28.24 -36.66 -28.28
CA ILE A 13 27.86 -36.96 -26.89
C ILE A 13 28.45 -35.92 -25.92
N PHE A 14 29.67 -35.42 -26.15
CA PHE A 14 30.25 -34.36 -25.32
C PHE A 14 29.58 -32.99 -25.53
N THR A 15 29.04 -32.72 -26.72
CA THR A 15 28.31 -31.47 -26.99
C THR A 15 26.91 -31.50 -26.38
N SER A 16 26.30 -32.69 -26.23
CA SER A 16 24.99 -32.85 -25.59
C SER A 16 25.05 -32.82 -24.06
N LEU A 17 26.18 -33.20 -23.45
CA LEU A 17 26.35 -33.10 -21.99
C LEU A 17 26.67 -31.67 -21.50
N PHE A 18 27.26 -30.83 -22.37
CA PHE A 18 27.57 -29.44 -22.04
C PHE A 18 26.31 -28.55 -21.99
N PHE A 19 25.24 -28.92 -22.70
CA PHE A 19 23.95 -28.23 -22.61
C PHE A 19 23.11 -28.66 -21.39
N LEU A 20 23.42 -29.79 -20.75
CA LEU A 20 22.68 -30.28 -19.57
C LEU A 20 23.16 -29.68 -18.24
N PHE A 21 24.30 -28.97 -18.22
CA PHE A 21 24.86 -28.33 -17.03
C PHE A 21 24.69 -26.81 -16.99
N MET A 22 24.03 -26.20 -17.98
CA MET A 22 23.65 -24.77 -17.96
C MET A 22 22.23 -24.52 -17.44
N SER A 23 21.46 -25.57 -17.14
CA SER A 23 20.18 -25.47 -16.40
C SER A 23 20.40 -25.57 -14.89
N ILE A 24 21.47 -24.95 -14.37
CA ILE A 24 21.45 -24.50 -12.98
C ILE A 24 20.47 -23.34 -13.01
N HIS A 25 19.22 -23.64 -12.66
CA HIS A 25 18.24 -22.62 -12.35
C HIS A 25 18.88 -21.68 -11.33
N VAL A 26 19.33 -20.52 -11.83
CA VAL A 26 19.39 -19.32 -11.03
C VAL A 26 17.97 -19.16 -10.50
N PHE A 27 17.74 -19.63 -9.28
CA PHE A 27 16.71 -19.06 -8.42
C PHE A 27 17.15 -17.62 -8.13
N GLY A 28 17.18 -16.79 -9.16
CA GLY A 28 16.92 -15.39 -8.99
C GLY A 28 15.52 -15.40 -8.43
N GLN A 29 15.40 -15.07 -7.15
CA GLN A 29 14.12 -14.67 -6.58
C GLN A 29 13.45 -13.82 -7.65
N ALA A 30 12.26 -14.23 -8.08
CA ALA A 30 11.46 -13.35 -8.92
C ALA A 30 11.38 -12.05 -8.12
N ASP A 31 12.17 -11.06 -8.53
CA ASP A 31 12.00 -9.69 -8.10
C ASP A 31 10.63 -9.34 -8.66
N ASP A 32 9.59 -9.62 -7.88
CA ASP A 32 8.21 -9.28 -8.17
C ASP A 32 8.02 -7.74 -8.13
N GLY A 33 9.12 -7.00 -8.04
CA GLY A 33 9.22 -5.56 -7.94
C GLY A 33 8.69 -5.04 -6.62
N LEU A 34 8.40 -5.88 -5.61
CA LEU A 34 7.73 -5.48 -4.38
C LEU A 34 8.41 -4.28 -3.74
N LEU A 35 9.73 -4.37 -3.56
CA LEU A 35 10.52 -3.30 -2.93
C LEU A 35 10.55 -2.01 -3.76
N SER A 36 10.32 -2.09 -5.07
CA SER A 36 10.23 -0.91 -5.94
C SER A 36 8.87 -0.18 -5.85
N ARG A 37 7.83 -0.87 -5.38
CA ARG A 37 6.48 -0.32 -5.13
C ARG A 37 6.28 0.05 -3.66
N LEU A 38 6.97 -0.64 -2.76
CA LEU A 38 6.87 -0.48 -1.32
C LEU A 38 7.37 0.91 -0.90
N GLN A 39 6.55 1.59 -0.12
CA GLN A 39 6.98 2.78 0.61
C GLN A 39 6.72 2.59 2.09
N GLY A 40 7.52 3.24 2.92
CA GLY A 40 7.39 3.19 4.37
C GLY A 40 7.56 4.53 5.06
N LEU A 41 7.11 4.56 6.31
CA LEU A 41 7.35 5.62 7.29
C LEU A 41 7.77 4.99 8.61
N TYR A 42 8.63 5.66 9.35
CA TYR A 42 9.10 5.18 10.64
C TYR A 42 9.03 6.29 11.68
N ASN A 43 8.32 6.05 12.78
CA ASN A 43 8.15 7.03 13.86
C ASN A 43 8.96 6.68 15.12
N GLN A 44 10.16 6.12 14.95
CA GLN A 44 11.05 5.62 16.03
C GLN A 44 10.56 4.38 16.77
N LYS A 45 9.26 4.03 16.67
CA LYS A 45 8.69 2.90 17.40
C LYS A 45 7.96 1.91 16.50
N ILE A 46 7.29 2.41 15.47
CA ILE A 46 6.46 1.64 14.56
C ILE A 46 6.92 1.94 13.14
N GLU A 47 7.11 0.88 12.38
CA GLU A 47 7.29 0.92 10.95
C GLU A 47 5.93 0.78 10.29
N PHE A 48 5.61 1.68 9.36
CA PHE A 48 4.41 1.62 8.56
C PHE A 48 4.80 1.42 7.11
N TYR A 49 3.98 0.67 6.37
CA TYR A 49 4.19 0.43 4.95
C TYR A 49 2.89 0.54 4.15
N ASN A 50 3.02 0.84 2.86
CA ASN A 50 1.93 0.77 1.89
C ASN A 50 2.41 0.20 0.56
N VAL A 51 1.65 -0.77 0.04
CA VAL A 51 1.89 -1.38 -1.28
C VAL A 51 0.67 -2.21 -1.70
N ASP A 52 0.35 -2.25 -3.00
CA ASP A 52 -0.70 -3.10 -3.57
C ASP A 52 -2.06 -2.99 -2.82
N GLY A 53 -2.39 -1.80 -2.29
CA GLY A 53 -3.62 -1.55 -1.51
C GLY A 53 -3.58 -2.02 -0.04
N PHE A 54 -2.48 -2.62 0.42
CA PHE A 54 -2.26 -2.96 1.82
C PHE A 54 -1.75 -1.76 2.62
N GLU A 55 -2.34 -1.55 3.79
CA GLU A 55 -1.74 -0.78 4.88
C GLU A 55 -1.14 -1.76 5.90
N ILE A 56 0.16 -1.62 6.17
CA ILE A 56 0.90 -2.57 6.99
C ILE A 56 1.56 -1.80 8.13
N SER A 57 1.59 -2.37 9.33
CA SER A 57 2.42 -1.86 10.42
C SER A 57 3.19 -2.99 11.09
N SER A 58 4.39 -2.68 11.57
CA SER A 58 5.25 -3.59 12.32
C SER A 58 5.78 -2.89 13.57
N GLN A 59 5.73 -3.59 14.69
CA GLN A 59 6.25 -3.10 15.96
C GLN A 59 6.98 -4.21 16.70
N LYS A 60 8.22 -3.91 17.07
CA LYS A 60 9.06 -4.75 17.91
C LYS A 60 8.97 -4.32 19.37
N PHE A 61 8.85 -5.28 20.27
CA PHE A 61 8.76 -5.06 21.72
C PHE A 61 9.89 -5.79 22.42
N ASP A 62 10.51 -5.14 23.40
CA ASP A 62 11.59 -5.74 24.19
C ASP A 62 11.05 -6.72 25.26
N VAL A 63 10.32 -7.74 24.81
CA VAL A 63 9.73 -8.82 25.61
C VAL A 63 9.76 -10.12 24.83
N GLU A 64 9.73 -11.25 25.51
CA GLU A 64 9.66 -12.57 24.87
C GLU A 64 8.32 -12.81 24.15
N PHE A 65 8.34 -13.70 23.16
CA PHE A 65 7.15 -14.18 22.46
C PHE A 65 6.29 -15.07 23.38
N SER A 66 5.13 -14.55 23.81
CA SER A 66 4.15 -15.32 24.59
C SER A 66 2.75 -14.73 24.46
N LYS A 67 1.71 -15.56 24.65
CA LYS A 67 0.30 -15.09 24.62
C LYS A 67 0.06 -13.95 25.61
N LYS A 68 0.62 -14.07 26.82
CA LYS A 68 0.54 -13.04 27.87
C LYS A 68 1.11 -11.70 27.41
N ASN A 69 2.31 -11.71 26.81
CA ASN A 69 2.95 -10.49 26.32
C ASN A 69 2.23 -9.90 25.11
N ILE A 70 1.70 -10.73 24.22
CA ILE A 70 0.88 -10.29 23.09
C ILE A 70 -0.36 -9.56 23.60
N VAL A 71 -1.15 -10.17 24.49
CA VAL A 71 -2.35 -9.54 25.06
C VAL A 71 -2.01 -8.23 25.77
N LYS A 72 -0.93 -8.20 26.55
CA LYS A 72 -0.48 -6.98 27.26
C LYS A 72 -0.19 -5.82 26.29
N ASN A 73 0.53 -6.09 25.19
CA ASN A 73 0.98 -5.05 24.26
C ASN A 73 -0.08 -4.67 23.21
N PHE A 74 -1.01 -5.58 22.87
CA PHE A 74 -2.02 -5.39 21.82
C PHE A 74 -3.46 -5.27 22.36
N LYS A 75 -3.64 -5.08 23.67
CA LYS A 75 -4.96 -4.85 24.30
C LYS A 75 -5.74 -3.71 23.65
N LYS A 76 -5.06 -2.63 23.26
CA LYS A 76 -5.69 -1.46 22.60
C LYS A 76 -6.23 -1.79 21.20
N SER A 77 -5.65 -2.79 20.52
CA SER A 77 -6.15 -3.33 19.26
C SER A 77 -7.26 -4.37 19.47
N GLY A 78 -7.72 -4.53 20.72
CA GLY A 78 -8.78 -5.47 21.08
C GLY A 78 -8.36 -6.93 21.01
N ILE A 79 -7.06 -7.25 20.97
CA ILE A 79 -6.57 -8.64 20.96
C ILE A 79 -6.72 -9.24 22.36
N ARG A 80 -7.39 -10.39 22.43
CA ARG A 80 -7.65 -11.16 23.66
C ARG A 80 -6.97 -12.51 23.59
N GLU A 81 -6.79 -13.16 24.73
CA GLU A 81 -6.17 -14.49 24.79
C GLU A 81 -6.93 -15.54 23.97
N ALA A 82 -8.26 -15.46 23.96
CA ALA A 82 -9.13 -16.33 23.17
C ALA A 82 -8.92 -16.19 21.65
N ASP A 83 -8.39 -15.05 21.17
CA ASP A 83 -8.06 -14.84 19.77
C ASP A 83 -6.77 -15.58 19.37
N LEU A 84 -5.89 -15.89 20.34
CA LEU A 84 -4.56 -16.46 20.13
C LEU A 84 -4.60 -18.00 20.12
N ASN A 85 -5.45 -18.57 19.26
CA ASN A 85 -5.65 -20.02 19.13
C ASN A 85 -5.27 -20.57 17.74
N LYS A 86 -4.83 -19.72 16.82
CA LYS A 86 -4.43 -20.10 15.46
C LYS A 86 -2.96 -19.79 15.21
N THR A 87 -2.35 -20.62 14.39
CA THR A 87 -1.01 -20.42 13.82
C THR A 87 -1.11 -20.56 12.30
N ASP A 88 -0.17 -19.95 11.58
CA ASP A 88 0.02 -20.14 10.14
C ASP A 88 1.18 -21.12 9.92
N SER A 89 0.83 -22.38 9.64
CA SER A 89 1.81 -23.47 9.50
C SER A 89 2.76 -23.30 8.31
N LEU A 90 2.38 -22.49 7.32
CA LEU A 90 3.21 -22.26 6.12
C LEU A 90 4.39 -21.31 6.37
N LEU A 91 4.41 -20.57 7.48
CA LEU A 91 5.54 -19.73 7.87
C LEU A 91 6.76 -20.54 8.36
N LYS A 92 6.58 -21.79 8.79
CA LYS A 92 7.67 -22.68 9.28
C LYS A 92 8.49 -22.12 10.46
N PHE A 93 7.93 -21.19 11.22
CA PHE A 93 8.46 -20.71 12.50
C PHE A 93 7.31 -20.37 13.44
N ASP A 94 7.61 -20.28 14.74
CA ASP A 94 6.62 -19.98 15.77
C ASP A 94 5.91 -18.65 15.50
N ASN A 95 4.59 -18.73 15.43
CA ASN A 95 3.74 -17.58 15.17
C ASN A 95 2.35 -17.77 15.77
N LEU A 96 1.67 -16.66 16.01
CA LEU A 96 0.23 -16.63 16.30
C LEU A 96 -0.43 -15.69 15.29
N TYR A 97 -1.60 -16.12 14.80
CA TYR A 97 -2.35 -15.41 13.77
C TYR A 97 -3.75 -15.07 14.25
N VAL A 98 -4.19 -13.84 13.99
CA VAL A 98 -5.56 -13.39 14.23
C VAL A 98 -6.07 -12.70 12.97
N GLY A 99 -7.17 -13.20 12.40
CA GLY A 99 -7.85 -12.54 11.28
C GLY A 99 -9.24 -12.07 11.68
N ARG A 100 -9.60 -10.85 11.26
CA ARG A 100 -10.91 -10.24 11.46
C ARG A 100 -11.37 -9.61 10.15
N SER A 101 -12.66 -9.75 9.85
CA SER A 101 -13.29 -9.10 8.70
C SER A 101 -14.54 -8.36 9.16
N GLU A 102 -14.74 -7.15 8.66
CA GLU A 102 -15.90 -6.32 8.98
C GLU A 102 -16.43 -5.65 7.71
N GLU A 103 -17.72 -5.80 7.44
CA GLU A 103 -18.39 -5.05 6.38
C GLU A 103 -18.86 -3.69 6.94
N LYS A 104 -18.20 -2.60 6.54
CA LYS A 104 -18.55 -1.24 7.03
C LYS A 104 -19.60 -0.55 6.17
N VAL A 105 -19.59 -0.87 4.89
CA VAL A 105 -20.50 -0.39 3.86
C VAL A 105 -20.85 -1.61 3.00
N LYS A 106 -22.09 -1.68 2.50
CA LYS A 106 -22.56 -2.84 1.74
C LYS A 106 -21.61 -3.17 0.59
N GLY A 107 -21.01 -4.35 0.58
CA GLY A 107 -20.04 -4.82 -0.40
C GLY A 107 -18.62 -4.23 -0.26
N ILE A 108 -18.29 -3.61 0.88
CA ILE A 108 -16.92 -3.23 1.26
C ILE A 108 -16.57 -3.92 2.58
N VAL A 109 -15.79 -4.99 2.48
CA VAL A 109 -15.27 -5.76 3.60
C VAL A 109 -13.85 -5.31 3.91
N PHE A 110 -13.62 -4.86 5.14
CA PHE A 110 -12.30 -4.57 5.67
C PHE A 110 -11.72 -5.85 6.27
N ASN A 111 -10.57 -6.28 5.79
CA ASN A 111 -9.83 -7.39 6.36
C ASN A 111 -8.68 -6.84 7.21
N HIS A 112 -8.57 -7.34 8.43
CA HIS A 112 -7.54 -7.01 9.40
C HIS A 112 -6.87 -8.29 9.89
N HIS A 113 -5.63 -8.49 9.49
CA HIS A 113 -4.83 -9.65 9.89
C HIS A 113 -3.68 -9.22 10.79
N TYR A 114 -3.44 -10.01 11.83
CA TYR A 114 -2.37 -9.80 12.79
C TYR A 114 -1.51 -11.05 12.86
N TYR A 115 -0.21 -10.86 12.71
CA TYR A 115 0.80 -11.88 12.93
C TYR A 115 1.65 -11.47 14.13
N PHE A 116 1.82 -12.38 15.07
CA PHE A 116 2.76 -12.25 16.17
C PHE A 116 3.85 -13.28 15.98
N ILE A 117 5.09 -12.84 15.98
CA ILE A 117 6.24 -13.69 15.69
C ILE A 117 7.37 -13.39 16.66
N GLU A 118 8.35 -14.28 16.69
CA GLU A 118 9.62 -14.06 17.35
C GLU A 118 10.69 -13.57 16.35
N SER A 119 11.31 -12.44 16.67
CA SER A 119 12.46 -11.91 15.92
C SER A 119 13.72 -12.78 16.14
N PRO A 120 14.77 -12.64 15.31
CA PRO A 120 16.02 -13.36 15.50
C PRO A 120 16.67 -13.14 16.88
N ASP A 121 16.48 -11.97 17.49
CA ASP A 121 16.95 -11.62 18.84
C ASP A 121 15.94 -11.95 19.97
N LYS A 122 15.04 -12.90 19.72
CA LYS A 122 14.09 -13.44 20.72
C LYS A 122 13.10 -12.43 21.27
N LYS A 123 12.73 -11.42 20.48
CA LYS A 123 11.78 -10.38 20.85
C LYS A 123 10.43 -10.58 20.16
N LEU A 124 9.37 -10.14 20.80
CA LEU A 124 8.03 -10.12 20.22
C LEU A 124 7.96 -9.08 19.11
N VAL A 125 7.53 -9.49 17.92
CA VAL A 125 7.14 -8.60 16.83
C VAL A 125 5.67 -8.82 16.53
N GLY A 126 4.89 -7.73 16.50
CA GLY A 126 3.53 -7.76 15.98
C GLY A 126 3.45 -7.03 14.66
N ILE A 127 2.75 -7.64 13.71
CA ILE A 127 2.60 -7.17 12.34
C ILE A 127 1.11 -7.12 12.05
N SER A 128 0.60 -5.99 11.56
CA SER A 128 -0.79 -5.85 11.16
C SER A 128 -0.90 -5.58 9.66
N PHE A 129 -1.86 -6.22 9.00
CA PHE A 129 -2.26 -5.95 7.62
C PHE A 129 -3.70 -5.45 7.63
N SER A 130 -3.98 -4.43 6.84
CA SER A 130 -5.33 -3.91 6.61
C SER A 130 -5.58 -3.69 5.12
N THR A 131 -6.70 -4.21 4.62
CA THR A 131 -7.12 -4.11 3.21
C THR A 131 -8.64 -4.02 3.08
N MET A 132 -9.10 -3.60 1.90
CA MET A 132 -10.52 -3.68 1.51
C MET A 132 -10.70 -4.73 0.42
N ASN A 133 -11.72 -5.58 0.55
CA ASN A 133 -12.16 -6.56 -0.45
C ASN A 133 -11.03 -7.46 -1.01
N LYS A 134 -9.94 -7.60 -0.25
CA LYS A 134 -8.74 -8.32 -0.64
C LYS A 134 -8.21 -9.14 0.53
N ASP A 135 -7.91 -10.40 0.26
CA ASP A 135 -7.25 -11.33 1.19
C ASP A 135 -6.16 -12.07 0.39
N ASP A 136 -4.90 -11.82 0.72
CA ASP A 136 -3.75 -12.44 0.05
C ASP A 136 -2.75 -12.94 1.10
N LYS A 137 -3.05 -14.10 1.67
CA LYS A 137 -2.17 -14.75 2.64
C LYS A 137 -0.80 -15.10 2.09
N ALA A 138 -0.65 -15.30 0.78
CA ALA A 138 0.66 -15.59 0.20
C ALA A 138 1.55 -14.35 0.29
N PHE A 139 1.01 -13.19 -0.09
CA PHE A 139 1.66 -11.89 0.12
C PHE A 139 1.96 -11.63 1.59
N GLU A 140 0.98 -11.80 2.49
CA GLU A 140 1.18 -11.55 3.93
C GLU A 140 2.32 -12.40 4.50
N ARG A 141 2.38 -13.69 4.16
CA ARG A 141 3.46 -14.59 4.61
C ARG A 141 4.83 -14.15 4.08
N SER A 142 4.88 -13.75 2.81
CA SER A 142 6.09 -13.19 2.20
C SER A 142 6.56 -11.96 2.98
N PHE A 143 5.64 -11.03 3.26
CA PHE A 143 5.93 -9.80 3.98
C PHE A 143 6.33 -10.02 5.45
N VAL A 144 5.66 -10.94 6.15
CA VAL A 144 6.03 -11.36 7.51
C VAL A 144 7.45 -11.93 7.53
N THR A 145 7.82 -12.70 6.51
CA THR A 145 9.17 -13.26 6.37
C THR A 145 10.21 -12.15 6.13
N LEU A 146 9.88 -11.14 5.32
CA LEU A 146 10.75 -9.97 5.12
C LEU A 146 11.00 -9.22 6.43
N ILE A 147 9.96 -8.95 7.21
CA ILE A 147 10.07 -8.31 8.53
C ILE A 147 10.91 -9.16 9.48
N LYS A 148 10.61 -10.47 9.58
CA LYS A 148 11.34 -11.39 10.46
C LYS A 148 12.84 -11.39 10.19
N ASN A 149 13.22 -11.34 8.91
CA ASN A 149 14.60 -11.43 8.48
C ASN A 149 15.28 -10.07 8.34
N ASN A 150 14.61 -8.97 8.71
CA ASN A 150 15.11 -7.60 8.53
C ASN A 150 15.56 -7.33 7.07
N ALA A 151 14.77 -7.83 6.11
CA ALA A 151 15.11 -7.81 4.69
C ALA A 151 14.52 -6.62 3.91
N ILE A 152 13.81 -5.72 4.59
CA ILE A 152 13.28 -4.49 3.98
C ILE A 152 14.36 -3.41 4.07
N PRO A 153 14.86 -2.86 2.94
CA PRO A 153 15.95 -1.91 2.96
C PRO A 153 15.49 -0.53 3.44
N ASN A 154 16.39 0.19 4.13
CA ASN A 154 16.10 1.55 4.63
C ASN A 154 15.66 2.54 3.52
N SER A 155 16.00 2.27 2.26
CA SER A 155 15.62 3.10 1.11
C SER A 155 14.12 3.19 0.85
N VAL A 156 13.30 2.30 1.43
CA VAL A 156 11.84 2.38 1.30
C VAL A 156 11.23 3.46 2.19
N PHE A 157 11.94 3.89 3.23
CA PHE A 157 11.41 4.81 4.23
C PHE A 157 11.57 6.27 3.81
N ASN A 158 10.46 7.00 3.86
CA ASN A 158 10.44 8.45 3.70
C ASN A 158 10.63 9.16 5.06
N SER A 159 11.08 10.42 5.01
CA SER A 159 11.12 11.30 6.19
C SER A 159 9.71 11.57 6.71
N MET A 160 9.52 11.56 8.03
CA MET A 160 8.24 11.93 8.67
C MET A 160 7.85 13.40 8.47
N ASN A 161 8.84 14.27 8.23
CA ASN A 161 8.66 15.67 7.87
C ASN A 161 9.10 15.84 6.41
N PRO A 162 8.17 15.79 5.43
CA PRO A 162 8.54 15.74 4.04
C PRO A 162 8.69 17.15 3.44
N ASP A 163 9.92 17.55 3.11
CA ASP A 163 10.16 18.64 2.14
C ASP A 163 9.86 18.18 0.71
N SER A 164 9.83 16.86 0.50
CA SER A 164 9.44 16.24 -0.76
C SER A 164 8.82 14.86 -0.56
N LEU A 165 8.06 14.40 -1.55
CA LEU A 165 7.43 13.09 -1.58
C LEU A 165 8.01 12.24 -2.70
N ASN A 166 8.14 10.93 -2.45
CA ASN A 166 8.26 9.96 -3.52
C ASN A 166 6.86 9.59 -4.05
N PHE A 167 6.44 10.25 -5.11
CA PHE A 167 5.18 9.94 -5.80
C PHE A 167 5.50 9.16 -7.07
N ALA A 168 5.04 7.91 -7.15
CA ALA A 168 5.19 7.06 -8.34
C ALA A 168 6.64 6.94 -8.88
N GLY A 169 7.65 7.00 -8.00
CA GLY A 169 9.07 6.87 -8.38
C GLY A 169 9.75 8.18 -8.77
N ARG A 170 9.12 9.34 -8.55
CA ARG A 170 9.75 10.66 -8.69
C ARG A 170 9.55 11.52 -7.44
N LYS A 171 10.47 12.45 -7.22
CA LYS A 171 10.38 13.42 -6.12
C LYS A 171 9.46 14.59 -6.48
N ILE A 172 8.51 14.89 -5.61
CA ILE A 172 7.66 16.08 -5.67
C ILE A 172 8.03 16.98 -4.51
N ALA A 173 8.52 18.19 -4.77
CA ALA A 173 8.73 19.18 -3.74
C ALA A 173 7.40 19.62 -3.11
N LEU A 174 7.35 19.65 -1.80
CA LEU A 174 6.21 20.12 -1.02
C LEU A 174 6.43 21.55 -0.55
N GLY A 175 5.33 22.26 -0.33
CA GLY A 175 5.36 23.53 0.39
C GLY A 175 5.41 23.32 1.90
N GLU A 176 5.62 24.40 2.63
CA GLU A 176 5.58 24.39 4.09
C GLU A 176 4.22 23.90 4.62
N GLY A 177 4.24 23.17 5.74
CA GLY A 177 3.04 22.75 6.46
C GLY A 177 2.36 21.48 5.96
N CYS A 178 2.83 20.87 4.87
CA CYS A 178 2.39 19.54 4.45
C CYS A 178 2.83 18.46 5.46
N ARG A 179 1.96 17.48 5.71
CA ARG A 179 2.24 16.37 6.65
C ARG A 179 1.70 15.04 6.14
N TYR A 180 2.35 13.96 6.55
CA TYR A 180 1.80 12.62 6.37
C TYR A 180 0.62 12.39 7.32
N MET A 181 -0.48 11.88 6.77
CA MET A 181 -1.63 11.33 7.51
C MET A 181 -1.56 9.79 7.57
N GLY A 182 -0.67 9.19 6.79
CA GLY A 182 -0.39 7.76 6.68
C GLY A 182 0.69 7.55 5.61
N VAL A 183 1.17 6.33 5.42
CA VAL A 183 2.10 6.05 4.31
C VAL A 183 1.38 6.33 3.00
N ASN A 184 2.04 7.07 2.10
CA ASN A 184 1.45 7.50 0.84
C ASN A 184 0.13 8.29 1.01
N ASN A 185 -0.05 9.00 2.12
CA ASN A 185 -1.20 9.88 2.36
C ASN A 185 -0.71 11.21 2.93
N VAL A 186 -0.84 12.28 2.16
CA VAL A 186 -0.29 13.60 2.48
C VAL A 186 -1.37 14.64 2.42
N GLN A 187 -1.47 15.43 3.48
CA GLN A 187 -2.36 16.58 3.57
C GLN A 187 -1.52 17.86 3.61
N CYS A 188 -1.84 18.80 2.72
CA CYS A 188 -1.30 20.14 2.72
C CYS A 188 -2.43 21.12 3.07
N PRO A 189 -2.42 21.75 4.26
CA PRO A 189 -3.47 22.68 4.66
C PRO A 189 -3.76 23.74 3.59
N SER A 190 -5.04 23.98 3.30
CA SER A 190 -5.52 24.88 2.23
C SER A 190 -5.03 24.55 0.81
N ASN A 191 -4.43 23.39 0.59
CA ASN A 191 -3.82 23.00 -0.68
C ASN A 191 -4.17 21.56 -1.09
N GLY A 192 -5.18 20.96 -0.46
CA GLY A 192 -5.65 19.62 -0.74
C GLY A 192 -4.91 18.49 -0.01
N GLN A 193 -5.37 17.28 -0.27
CA GLN A 193 -4.86 16.03 0.25
C GLN A 193 -4.81 14.99 -0.88
N MET A 194 -3.83 14.10 -0.83
CA MET A 194 -3.76 12.96 -1.74
C MET A 194 -3.32 11.70 -0.99
N SER A 195 -3.96 10.59 -1.32
CA SER A 195 -3.52 9.25 -0.93
C SER A 195 -3.29 8.39 -2.17
N TRP A 196 -2.31 7.49 -2.11
CA TRP A 196 -2.02 6.59 -3.22
C TRP A 196 -1.48 5.24 -2.76
N SER A 197 -1.55 4.26 -3.66
CA SER A 197 -0.83 3.00 -3.54
C SER A 197 -0.31 2.57 -4.91
N ILE A 198 0.84 1.90 -4.94
CA ILE A 198 1.43 1.36 -6.17
C ILE A 198 1.15 -0.14 -6.23
N HIS A 199 0.53 -0.55 -7.32
CA HIS A 199 0.02 -1.88 -7.58
C HIS A 199 0.80 -2.58 -8.67
N LYS A 200 0.87 -3.91 -8.57
CA LYS A 200 1.41 -4.78 -9.63
C LYS A 200 0.60 -4.74 -10.92
N THR A 201 -0.73 -4.60 -10.84
CA THR A 201 -1.63 -4.64 -12.01
C THR A 201 -2.59 -3.45 -12.03
N LEU A 202 -3.02 -3.06 -13.23
CA LEU A 202 -4.03 -2.01 -13.41
C LEU A 202 -5.38 -2.41 -12.80
N GLU A 203 -5.72 -3.70 -12.87
CA GLU A 203 -6.95 -4.26 -12.30
C GLU A 203 -7.00 -4.05 -10.79
N ASP A 204 -5.93 -4.39 -10.07
CA ASP A 204 -5.84 -4.22 -8.61
C ASP A 204 -5.87 -2.72 -8.20
N ALA A 205 -5.19 -1.86 -8.96
CA ALA A 205 -5.27 -0.40 -8.78
C ALA A 205 -6.69 0.13 -9.00
N SER A 206 -7.37 -0.32 -10.06
CA SER A 206 -8.73 0.08 -10.40
C SER A 206 -9.74 -0.41 -9.36
N GLN A 207 -9.57 -1.62 -8.85
CA GLN A 207 -10.39 -2.17 -7.79
C GLN A 207 -10.23 -1.36 -6.50
N THR A 208 -9.00 -1.04 -6.11
CA THR A 208 -8.71 -0.19 -4.95
C THR A 208 -9.37 1.19 -5.07
N VAL A 209 -9.29 1.82 -6.25
CA VAL A 209 -9.99 3.08 -6.55
C VAL A 209 -11.50 2.92 -6.40
N ASN A 210 -12.08 1.86 -6.95
CA ASN A 210 -13.52 1.62 -6.90
C ASN A 210 -14.02 1.38 -5.46
N ASP A 211 -13.27 0.62 -4.67
CA ASP A 211 -13.60 0.33 -3.28
C ASP A 211 -13.52 1.60 -2.41
N GLN A 212 -12.46 2.39 -2.56
CA GLN A 212 -12.32 3.69 -1.90
C GLN A 212 -13.41 4.68 -2.32
N TRP A 213 -13.72 4.74 -3.63
CA TRP A 213 -14.77 5.60 -4.16
C TRP A 213 -16.13 5.27 -3.54
N LYS A 214 -16.47 3.98 -3.49
CA LYS A 214 -17.72 3.50 -2.91
C LYS A 214 -17.80 3.79 -1.43
N LEU A 215 -16.72 3.57 -0.69
CA LEU A 215 -16.62 3.89 0.73
C LEU A 215 -16.91 5.38 0.99
N ILE A 216 -16.28 6.28 0.23
CA ILE A 216 -16.49 7.74 0.35
C ILE A 216 -17.95 8.10 0.03
N ARG A 217 -18.49 7.55 -1.06
CA ARG A 217 -19.86 7.83 -1.51
C ARG A 217 -20.92 7.45 -0.49
N GLU A 218 -20.73 6.32 0.18
CA GLU A 218 -21.70 5.70 1.08
C GLU A 218 -21.39 5.98 2.56
N GLN A 219 -20.38 6.82 2.83
CA GLN A 219 -19.97 7.16 4.19
C GLN A 219 -21.10 7.87 4.95
N LYS A 220 -21.36 7.41 6.18
CA LYS A 220 -22.28 8.08 7.11
C LYS A 220 -21.73 9.47 7.43
N GLY A 221 -22.52 10.52 7.18
CA GLY A 221 -22.13 11.91 7.49
C GLY A 221 -22.04 12.84 6.27
N GLY A 222 -22.42 12.39 5.08
CA GLY A 222 -22.56 13.28 3.92
C GLY A 222 -23.43 12.69 2.82
N LYS A 223 -23.36 13.31 1.64
CA LYS A 223 -23.95 12.81 0.39
C LYS A 223 -23.12 13.27 -0.79
N SER A 224 -23.02 12.42 -1.81
CA SER A 224 -22.61 12.87 -3.13
C SER A 224 -23.64 13.89 -3.66
N LEU A 225 -23.16 15.07 -4.07
CA LEU A 225 -23.92 16.11 -4.75
C LEU A 225 -23.79 15.98 -6.27
N SER A 226 -22.66 15.42 -6.73
CA SER A 226 -22.42 15.02 -8.12
C SER A 226 -21.44 13.85 -8.14
N ASP A 227 -21.61 12.93 -9.07
CA ASP A 227 -20.71 11.79 -9.32
C ASP A 227 -20.58 11.63 -10.84
N THR A 228 -19.41 12.00 -11.36
CA THR A 228 -19.16 12.17 -12.80
C THR A 228 -17.76 11.67 -13.14
N THR A 229 -17.37 11.79 -14.41
CA THR A 229 -15.99 11.58 -14.85
C THR A 229 -15.47 12.82 -15.54
N VAL A 230 -14.15 12.99 -15.55
CA VAL A 230 -13.48 14.10 -16.23
C VAL A 230 -12.21 13.60 -16.91
N ASN A 231 -11.93 14.14 -18.09
CA ASN A 231 -10.68 13.90 -18.79
C ASN A 231 -9.55 14.67 -18.11
N VAL A 232 -8.44 13.99 -17.85
CA VAL A 232 -7.28 14.58 -17.18
C VAL A 232 -5.99 14.19 -17.88
N VAL A 233 -4.94 14.96 -17.62
CA VAL A 233 -3.56 14.50 -17.81
C VAL A 233 -3.02 14.19 -16.42
N PHE A 234 -2.78 12.91 -16.13
CA PHE A 234 -2.29 12.42 -14.85
C PHE A 234 -0.91 11.79 -15.03
N GLU A 235 0.09 12.27 -14.29
CA GLU A 235 1.50 11.89 -14.47
C GLU A 235 1.96 11.96 -15.95
N GLY A 236 1.52 12.99 -16.68
CA GLY A 236 1.85 13.21 -18.09
C GLY A 236 1.13 12.30 -19.09
N ARG A 237 0.15 11.51 -18.64
CA ARG A 237 -0.63 10.59 -19.48
C ARG A 237 -2.10 10.96 -19.48
N GLU A 238 -2.76 10.78 -20.62
CA GLU A 238 -4.20 10.95 -20.68
C GLU A 238 -4.90 9.86 -19.86
N ALA A 239 -5.85 10.28 -19.03
CA ALA A 239 -6.64 9.38 -18.20
C ALA A 239 -8.05 9.95 -17.98
N ILE A 240 -8.95 9.09 -17.52
CA ILE A 240 -10.28 9.48 -17.05
C ILE A 240 -10.28 9.36 -15.54
N ALA A 241 -10.50 10.47 -14.84
CA ALA A 241 -10.67 10.49 -13.40
C ALA A 241 -12.16 10.44 -13.05
N LYS A 242 -12.52 9.68 -12.01
CA LYS A 242 -13.82 9.85 -11.33
C LYS A 242 -13.78 11.16 -10.57
N LYS A 243 -14.89 11.90 -10.56
CA LYS A 243 -15.04 13.18 -9.87
C LYS A 243 -16.34 13.21 -9.06
N MET A 244 -16.22 13.57 -7.79
CA MET A 244 -17.35 13.71 -6.88
C MET A 244 -17.26 15.05 -6.15
N VAL A 245 -18.39 15.72 -6.03
CA VAL A 245 -18.54 16.82 -5.06
C VAL A 245 -19.36 16.28 -3.91
N TYR A 246 -18.76 16.22 -2.73
CA TYR A 246 -19.34 15.63 -1.54
C TYR A 246 -19.77 16.72 -0.55
N GLY A 247 -21.05 16.70 -0.18
CA GLY A 247 -21.61 17.61 0.81
C GLY A 247 -21.72 16.93 2.17
N LEU A 248 -21.20 17.57 3.22
CA LEU A 248 -21.30 17.06 4.58
C LEU A 248 -22.71 17.28 5.17
N LYS A 249 -23.10 16.39 6.08
CA LYS A 249 -24.36 16.43 6.84
C LYS A 249 -24.08 16.33 8.34
N GLY A 250 -25.03 16.80 9.16
CA GLY A 250 -24.99 16.64 10.62
C GLY A 250 -23.99 17.56 11.33
N ILE A 251 -23.60 17.20 12.55
CA ILE A 251 -22.73 18.01 13.43
C ILE A 251 -21.37 18.32 12.78
N ASN A 252 -20.83 17.38 11.98
CA ASN A 252 -19.59 17.60 11.22
C ASN A 252 -19.71 18.73 10.20
N SER A 253 -20.90 18.93 9.62
CA SER A 253 -21.16 20.07 8.72
C SER A 253 -21.24 21.40 9.47
N LEU A 254 -21.59 21.41 10.77
CA LEU A 254 -21.61 22.64 11.57
C LEU A 254 -20.17 23.06 11.92
N LEU A 255 -19.32 22.12 12.34
CA LEU A 255 -17.92 22.39 12.66
C LEU A 255 -17.12 22.86 11.44
N ILE A 256 -17.27 22.17 10.30
CA ILE A 256 -16.52 22.51 9.08
C ILE A 256 -17.03 23.81 8.42
N LYS A 257 -18.32 24.15 8.60
CA LYS A 257 -18.86 25.45 8.18
C LYS A 257 -18.33 26.62 9.00
N MET A 258 -17.92 26.41 10.26
CA MET A 258 -17.26 27.46 11.05
C MET A 258 -15.89 27.83 10.45
N ASP A 259 -15.24 26.88 9.78
CA ASP A 259 -14.01 27.08 9.00
C ASP A 259 -14.29 27.54 7.55
N GLY A 260 -15.55 27.80 7.19
CA GLY A 260 -15.97 28.32 5.89
C GLY A 260 -16.15 27.28 4.77
N ALA A 261 -15.68 26.05 4.97
CA ALA A 261 -15.81 24.96 4.00
C ALA A 261 -17.24 24.38 3.98
N LYS A 262 -17.76 24.08 2.78
CA LYS A 262 -19.11 23.52 2.60
C LYS A 262 -19.11 22.21 1.83
N THR A 263 -18.15 22.03 0.92
CA THR A 263 -18.07 20.85 0.06
C THR A 263 -16.64 20.35 -0.08
N LEU A 264 -16.51 19.04 -0.25
CA LEU A 264 -15.25 18.36 -0.57
C LEU A 264 -15.29 17.90 -2.02
N THR A 265 -14.38 18.38 -2.85
CA THR A 265 -14.19 17.81 -4.19
C THR A 265 -13.22 16.65 -4.10
N VAL A 266 -13.59 15.50 -4.66
CA VAL A 266 -12.79 14.27 -4.68
C VAL A 266 -12.57 13.83 -6.12
N TYR A 267 -11.32 13.51 -6.45
CA TYR A 267 -10.92 12.87 -7.68
C TYR A 267 -10.35 11.48 -7.37
N ALA A 268 -10.63 10.51 -8.23
CA ALA A 268 -10.02 9.19 -8.14
C ALA A 268 -9.57 8.70 -9.50
N VAL A 269 -8.34 8.18 -9.57
CA VAL A 269 -7.73 7.73 -10.81
C VAL A 269 -6.91 6.47 -10.58
N ALA A 270 -7.06 5.52 -11.51
CA ALA A 270 -6.16 4.39 -11.66
C ALA A 270 -5.40 4.57 -12.99
N SER A 271 -4.07 4.52 -12.97
CA SER A 271 -3.27 4.81 -14.16
C SER A 271 -1.92 4.09 -14.17
N PRO A 272 -1.34 3.77 -15.34
CA PRO A 272 0.05 3.32 -15.43
C PRO A 272 1.03 4.41 -14.98
N VAL A 273 2.04 4.01 -14.20
CA VAL A 273 3.16 4.85 -13.78
C VAL A 273 4.48 4.11 -14.00
N LYS A 274 5.63 4.77 -13.73
CA LYS A 274 6.96 4.22 -14.04
C LYS A 274 7.19 2.80 -13.49
N ASN A 275 6.76 2.54 -12.26
CA ASN A 275 7.02 1.29 -11.55
C ASN A 275 5.74 0.50 -11.21
N GLY A 276 4.76 0.48 -12.12
CA GLY A 276 3.52 -0.29 -11.96
C GLY A 276 2.27 0.54 -12.26
N PHE A 277 1.24 0.37 -11.43
CA PHE A 277 -0.03 1.05 -11.60
C PHE A 277 -0.42 1.74 -10.30
N ILE A 278 -0.84 2.99 -10.38
CA ILE A 278 -1.21 3.75 -9.19
C ILE A 278 -2.71 3.73 -9.00
N SER A 279 -3.17 3.49 -7.78
CA SER A 279 -4.47 3.96 -7.29
C SER A 279 -4.24 5.29 -6.59
N CYS A 280 -4.97 6.34 -6.96
CA CYS A 280 -4.81 7.64 -6.33
C CYS A 280 -6.17 8.29 -6.06
N ILE A 281 -6.36 8.73 -4.81
CA ILE A 281 -7.49 9.53 -4.36
C ILE A 281 -6.95 10.90 -3.99
N MET A 282 -7.57 11.94 -4.54
CA MET A 282 -7.20 13.32 -4.32
C MET A 282 -8.42 14.09 -3.86
N SER A 283 -8.28 14.98 -2.90
CA SER A 283 -9.40 15.77 -2.41
C SER A 283 -8.98 17.16 -1.96
N PHE A 284 -9.93 18.09 -1.97
CA PHE A 284 -9.76 19.44 -1.44
C PHE A 284 -11.10 20.06 -1.09
N TRP A 285 -11.07 20.99 -0.13
CA TRP A 285 -12.24 21.75 0.27
C TRP A 285 -12.50 22.89 -0.70
N ASP A 286 -13.76 23.31 -0.84
CA ASP A 286 -14.10 24.52 -1.59
C ASP A 286 -13.50 25.81 -1.00
N SER A 287 -13.05 25.79 0.25
CA SER A 287 -12.28 26.85 0.89
C SER A 287 -10.77 26.77 0.64
N ASP A 288 -10.26 25.72 0.00
CA ASP A 288 -8.83 25.61 -0.30
C ASP A 288 -8.41 26.62 -1.39
N ASN A 289 -7.10 26.87 -1.49
CA ASN A 289 -6.51 27.72 -2.51
C ASN A 289 -6.52 27.00 -3.87
N VAL A 290 -7.66 27.05 -4.55
CA VAL A 290 -7.85 26.48 -5.89
C VAL A 290 -7.30 27.46 -6.93
N ASN A 291 -6.33 27.01 -7.74
CA ASN A 291 -5.76 27.81 -8.81
C ASN A 291 -6.75 27.96 -9.98
N ARG A 292 -6.43 28.82 -10.95
CA ARG A 292 -7.26 29.04 -12.15
C ARG A 292 -7.51 27.76 -12.98
N ASN A 293 -6.64 26.76 -12.84
CA ASN A 293 -6.77 25.44 -13.47
C ASN A 293 -7.78 24.52 -12.76
N GLY A 294 -8.44 24.98 -11.70
CA GLY A 294 -9.45 24.23 -10.96
C GLY A 294 -8.89 23.20 -9.97
N LEU A 295 -7.58 23.19 -9.72
CA LEU A 295 -6.94 22.31 -8.74
C LEU A 295 -6.11 23.12 -7.74
N PRO A 296 -5.99 22.67 -6.48
CA PRO A 296 -5.06 23.24 -5.53
C PRO A 296 -3.61 22.80 -5.81
N ARG A 297 -2.65 23.50 -5.20
CA ARG A 297 -1.22 23.34 -5.44
C ARG A 297 -0.67 21.92 -5.27
N LEU A 298 -1.23 21.10 -4.38
CA LEU A 298 -0.77 19.72 -4.22
C LEU A 298 -1.18 18.86 -5.43
N LEU A 299 -2.44 18.99 -5.85
CA LEU A 299 -3.03 18.15 -6.89
C LEU A 299 -2.50 18.50 -8.29
N GLU A 300 -2.24 19.78 -8.55
CA GLU A 300 -1.66 20.19 -9.83
C GLU A 300 -0.25 19.63 -10.10
N LYS A 301 0.45 19.14 -9.04
CA LYS A 301 1.76 18.48 -9.21
C LYS A 301 1.65 17.15 -9.94
N VAL A 302 0.48 16.52 -9.95
CA VAL A 302 0.26 15.16 -10.45
C VAL A 302 -0.86 15.07 -11.50
N MET A 303 -1.74 16.07 -11.55
CA MET A 303 -2.92 16.06 -12.41
C MET A 303 -3.19 17.43 -13.03
N THR A 304 -3.67 17.46 -14.28
CA THR A 304 -4.23 18.64 -14.93
C THR A 304 -5.62 18.31 -15.49
N LEU A 305 -6.58 19.21 -15.32
CA LEU A 305 -7.93 19.08 -15.89
C LEU A 305 -7.90 19.50 -17.38
N LYS A 306 -8.62 18.77 -18.23
CA LYS A 306 -8.85 19.13 -19.64
C LYS A 306 -10.18 19.85 -19.83
#